data_AF-A0AAU9VRX9-F1
#
_entry.id   AF-A0AAU9VRX9-F1
#
_cell.length_a   1.000
_cell.length_b   1.000
_cell.length_c   1.000
_cell.angle_alpha   90.00
_cell.angle_beta   90.00
_cell.angle_gamma   90.00
#
_symmetry.space_group_name_H-M   'P 1'
#
loop_
_entity.id
_entity.type
_entity.pdbx_description
1 polymer ?
#
loop_
_entity_poly.entity_id
_entity_poly.type
_entity_poly.pdbx_seq_one_letter_code
_entity_poly.pdbx_strand_id
1 'polypeptide(L)'
;MSMATNYRYEVDRPGAKNLRKALKRQEERIKNDECNSEQEAKVKSEIRINQIADWMEKQEENSERRMLKEWAADTKEELSLANKELTAVRRAQLQKLLYTEHALYEMELNAHGKSFFIQRT
;
A
#
# COMPACT_ATOMS: atom_id res chain seq x y z
N MET A 1 25.02 -43.01 8.78
CA MET A 1 25.90 -43.86 9.60
C MET A 1 26.97 -42.98 10.21
N SER A 2 26.89 -42.68 11.51
CA SER A 2 27.89 -41.87 12.20
C SER A 2 29.17 -42.68 12.37
N MET A 3 30.26 -42.23 11.76
CA MET A 3 31.63 -42.74 11.95
C MET A 3 32.18 -42.25 13.30
N ALA A 4 31.46 -42.50 14.40
CA ALA A 4 32.01 -42.36 15.73
C ALA A 4 32.93 -43.57 15.97
N THR A 5 34.17 -43.46 15.49
CA THR A 5 35.26 -44.40 15.78
C THR A 5 35.31 -44.66 17.30
N ASN A 6 35.07 -45.92 17.66
CA ASN A 6 34.86 -46.36 19.03
C ASN A 6 36.20 -46.45 19.78
N TYR A 7 36.82 -45.32 20.12
CA TYR A 7 38.10 -45.24 20.86
C TYR A 7 37.99 -45.63 22.35
N ARG A 8 36.85 -46.21 22.75
CA ARG A 8 36.44 -46.44 24.14
C ARG A 8 37.49 -47.19 24.98
N TYR A 9 38.26 -48.09 24.38
CA TYR A 9 39.30 -48.88 25.07
C TYR A 9 40.73 -48.33 24.89
N GLU A 10 40.94 -47.38 23.98
CA GLU A 10 42.25 -46.82 23.63
C GLU A 10 42.56 -45.54 24.41
N VAL A 11 41.52 -44.81 24.81
CA VAL A 11 41.60 -43.55 25.54
C VAL A 11 42.02 -43.74 27.01
N ASP A 12 41.63 -44.86 27.62
CA ASP A 12 41.90 -45.18 29.03
C ASP A 12 43.32 -45.71 29.29
N ARG A 13 44.09 -46.00 28.22
CA ARG A 13 45.48 -46.44 28.36
C ARG A 13 46.36 -45.30 28.93
N PRO A 14 47.25 -45.58 29.91
CA PRO A 14 48.11 -44.57 30.52
C PRO A 14 48.98 -43.79 29.52
N GLY A 15 49.38 -44.42 28.40
CA GLY A 15 50.18 -43.83 27.32
C GLY A 15 49.40 -42.98 26.29
N ALA A 16 48.07 -42.94 26.34
CA ALA A 16 47.23 -42.32 25.30
C ALA A 16 47.03 -40.79 25.45
N LYS A 17 48.03 -40.06 25.99
CA LYS A 17 47.94 -38.61 26.24
C LYS A 17 47.72 -37.81 24.95
N ASN A 18 48.35 -38.20 23.85
CA ASN A 18 48.22 -37.54 22.55
C ASN A 18 46.85 -37.80 21.89
N LEU A 19 46.31 -39.01 22.04
CA LEU A 19 44.97 -39.36 21.57
C LEU A 19 43.91 -38.53 22.29
N ARG A 20 44.00 -38.40 23.63
CA ARG A 20 43.10 -37.53 24.42
C ARG A 20 43.16 -36.06 23.99
N LYS A 21 44.36 -35.54 23.71
CA LYS A 21 44.51 -34.17 23.18
C LYS A 21 43.91 -34.03 21.78
N ALA A 22 44.06 -35.03 20.91
CA ALA A 22 43.50 -35.02 19.57
C ALA A 22 41.96 -35.06 19.60
N LEU A 23 41.37 -35.89 20.46
CA LEU A 23 39.92 -35.96 20.65
C LEU A 23 39.35 -34.65 21.18
N LYS A 24 39.96 -34.04 22.20
CA LYS A 24 39.53 -32.72 22.70
C LYS A 24 39.54 -31.65 21.60
N ARG A 25 40.61 -31.60 20.79
CA ARG A 25 40.67 -30.68 19.63
C ARG A 25 39.60 -30.97 18.58
N GLN A 26 39.25 -32.25 18.40
CA GLN A 26 38.20 -32.64 17.49
C GLN A 26 36.82 -32.21 18.01
N GLU A 27 36.54 -32.42 19.30
CA GLU A 27 35.32 -31.94 19.97
C GLU A 27 35.20 -30.42 19.88
N GLU A 28 36.29 -29.68 20.13
CA GLU A 28 36.33 -28.22 20.00
C GLU A 28 36.05 -27.76 18.56
N ARG A 29 36.62 -28.43 17.55
CA ARG A 29 36.33 -28.13 16.13
C ARG A 29 34.88 -28.40 15.78
N ILE A 30 34.35 -29.57 16.15
CA ILE A 30 32.95 -29.93 15.90
C ILE A 30 32.02 -28.89 16.52
N LYS A 31 32.26 -28.51 17.78
CA LYS A 31 31.48 -27.48 18.47
C LYS A 31 31.52 -26.13 17.76
N ASN A 32 32.69 -25.72 17.26
CA ASN A 32 32.83 -24.47 16.52
C ASN A 32 32.14 -24.55 15.15
N ASP A 33 32.25 -25.67 14.45
CA ASP A 33 31.61 -25.89 13.15
C ASP A 33 30.08 -25.90 13.29
N GLU A 34 29.55 -26.54 14.34
CA GLU A 34 28.11 -26.52 14.69
C GLU A 34 27.63 -25.10 14.99
N CYS A 35 28.37 -24.36 15.84
CA CYS A 35 28.05 -22.97 16.16
C CYS A 35 28.04 -22.07 14.91
N ASN A 36 29.05 -22.23 14.04
CA ASN A 36 29.12 -21.48 12.78
C ASN A 36 27.97 -21.85 11.83
N SER A 37 27.64 -23.14 11.71
CA SER A 37 26.52 -23.62 10.89
C SER A 37 25.18 -23.08 11.40
N GLU A 38 24.96 -23.04 12.72
CA GLU A 38 23.77 -22.44 13.32
C GLU A 38 23.69 -20.94 13.01
N GLN A 39 24.82 -20.23 13.10
CA GLN A 39 24.88 -18.80 12.79
C GLN A 39 24.58 -18.53 11.32
N GLU A 40 25.14 -19.31 10.41
CA GLU A 40 24.83 -19.21 8.98
C GLU A 40 23.34 -19.48 8.69
N ALA A 41 22.75 -20.47 9.36
CA ALA A 41 21.33 -20.77 9.22
C ALA A 41 20.45 -19.60 9.70
N LYS A 42 20.82 -18.97 10.83
CA LYS A 42 20.15 -17.77 11.34
C LYS A 42 20.25 -16.62 10.36
N VAL A 43 21.45 -16.27 9.91
CA VAL A 43 21.66 -15.18 8.94
C VAL A 43 20.85 -15.42 7.65
N LYS A 44 20.84 -16.65 7.12
CA LYS A 44 20.01 -16.98 5.95
C LYS A 44 18.51 -16.80 6.21
N SER A 45 18.05 -17.15 7.42
CA SER A 45 16.65 -16.93 7.79
C SER A 45 16.29 -15.45 7.92
N GLU A 46 17.17 -14.65 8.53
CA GLU A 46 16.99 -13.20 8.69
C GLU A 46 16.98 -12.48 7.34
N ILE A 47 17.89 -12.84 6.43
CA ILE A 47 17.92 -12.29 5.07
C ILE A 47 16.59 -12.54 4.36
N ARG A 48 16.04 -13.75 4.48
CA ARG A 48 14.73 -14.08 3.87
C ARG A 48 13.60 -13.27 4.48
N ILE A 49 13.58 -13.12 5.81
CA ILE A 49 12.57 -12.32 6.50
C ILE A 49 12.64 -10.86 6.05
N ASN A 50 13.84 -10.29 5.97
CA ASN A 50 14.03 -8.91 5.50
C ASN A 50 13.57 -8.72 4.05
N GLN A 51 13.90 -9.67 3.16
CA GLN A 51 13.43 -9.62 1.77
C GLN A 51 11.90 -9.67 1.67
N ILE A 52 11.25 -10.47 2.51
CA ILE A 52 9.78 -10.54 2.56
C ILE A 52 9.22 -9.21 3.10
N ALA A 53 9.81 -8.65 4.16
CA ALA A 53 9.41 -7.36 4.72
C ALA A 53 9.51 -6.23 3.69
N ASP A 54 10.67 -6.09 3.03
CA ASP A 54 10.91 -5.11 1.98
C ASP A 54 9.90 -5.24 0.82
N TRP A 55 9.55 -6.48 0.48
CA TRP A 55 8.57 -6.73 -0.58
C TRP A 55 7.16 -6.33 -0.13
N MET A 56 6.75 -6.69 1.09
CA MET A 56 5.44 -6.32 1.63
C MET A 56 5.27 -4.81 1.74
N GLU A 57 6.26 -4.09 2.26
CA GLU A 57 6.23 -2.62 2.38
C GLU A 57 6.03 -1.96 1.01
N LYS A 58 6.77 -2.43 -0.01
CA LYS A 58 6.62 -1.92 -1.38
C LYS A 58 5.27 -2.28 -2.00
N GLN A 59 4.72 -3.45 -1.69
CA GLN A 59 3.38 -3.83 -2.16
C GLN A 59 2.31 -2.94 -1.52
N GLU A 60 2.43 -2.67 -0.23
CA GLU A 60 1.53 -1.79 0.52
C GLU A 60 1.58 -0.37 -0.05
N GLU A 61 2.77 0.20 -0.23
CA GLU A 61 2.95 1.52 -0.84
C GLU A 61 2.34 1.60 -2.25
N ASN A 62 2.54 0.57 -3.08
CA ASN A 62 1.94 0.52 -4.42
C ASN A 62 0.41 0.42 -4.38
N SER A 63 -0.13 -0.35 -3.43
CA SER A 63 -1.57 -0.48 -3.22
C SER A 63 -2.19 0.85 -2.77
N GLU A 64 -1.59 1.52 -1.80
CA GLU A 64 -2.02 2.84 -1.33
C GLU A 64 -2.00 3.87 -2.46
N ARG A 65 -0.91 3.92 -3.24
CA ARG A 65 -0.81 4.81 -4.41
C ARG A 65 -1.91 4.55 -5.43
N ARG A 66 -2.25 3.27 -5.69
CA ARG A 66 -3.36 2.91 -6.58
C ARG A 66 -4.69 3.39 -6.02
N MET A 67 -4.97 3.10 -4.75
CA MET A 67 -6.20 3.53 -4.08
C MET A 67 -6.36 5.04 -4.10
N LEU A 68 -5.31 5.80 -3.80
CA LEU A 68 -5.34 7.27 -3.83
C LEU A 68 -5.63 7.80 -5.24
N LYS A 69 -5.07 7.17 -6.27
CA LYS A 69 -5.33 7.55 -7.66
C LYS A 69 -6.77 7.28 -8.07
N GLU A 70 -7.31 6.12 -7.71
CA GLU A 70 -8.72 5.75 -7.95
C GLU A 70 -9.64 6.72 -7.21
N TRP A 71 -9.41 6.95 -5.91
CA TRP A 71 -10.19 7.88 -5.12
C TRP A 71 -10.14 9.33 -5.66
N ALA A 72 -8.98 9.79 -6.13
CA ALA A 72 -8.87 11.10 -6.77
C ALA A 72 -9.64 11.19 -8.10
N ALA A 73 -9.74 10.08 -8.85
CA ALA A 73 -10.53 10.03 -10.08
C ALA A 73 -12.03 10.06 -9.77
N ASP A 74 -12.47 9.24 -8.81
CA ASP A 74 -13.88 9.14 -8.41
C ASP A 74 -14.38 10.46 -7.83
N THR A 75 -13.63 11.06 -6.89
CA THR A 75 -13.96 12.36 -6.30
C THR A 75 -14.04 13.48 -7.34
N LYS A 76 -13.18 13.44 -8.37
CA LYS A 76 -13.23 14.40 -9.48
C LYS A 76 -14.49 14.22 -10.33
N GLU A 77 -14.90 12.99 -10.59
CA GLU A 77 -16.13 12.69 -11.34
C GLU A 77 -17.37 13.12 -10.56
N GLU A 78 -17.46 12.75 -9.28
CA GLU A 78 -18.55 13.15 -8.39
C GLU A 78 -18.69 14.67 -8.32
N LEU A 79 -17.56 15.39 -8.18
CA LEU A 79 -17.55 16.86 -8.16
C LEU A 79 -18.00 17.45 -9.50
N SER A 80 -17.66 16.80 -10.63
CA SER A 80 -18.14 17.22 -11.95
C SER A 80 -19.66 17.09 -12.07
N LEU A 81 -20.23 15.98 -11.59
CA LEU A 81 -21.67 15.75 -11.59
C LEU A 81 -22.39 16.74 -10.67
N ALA A 82 -21.90 16.93 -9.44
CA ALA A 82 -22.45 17.89 -8.50
C ALA A 82 -22.45 19.32 -9.06
N ASN A 83 -21.38 19.73 -9.77
CA ASN A 83 -21.32 21.04 -10.42
C ASN A 83 -22.32 21.19 -11.57
N LYS A 84 -22.56 20.12 -12.35
CA LYS A 84 -23.58 20.11 -13.41
C LYS A 84 -24.97 20.28 -12.81
N GLU A 85 -25.28 19.53 -11.76
CA GLU A 85 -26.56 19.62 -11.04
C GLU A 85 -26.78 21.01 -10.45
N LEU A 86 -25.77 21.55 -9.76
CA LEU A 86 -25.83 22.90 -9.20
C LEU A 86 -26.09 23.96 -10.29
N THR A 87 -25.42 23.82 -11.43
CA THR A 87 -25.61 24.74 -12.57
C THR A 87 -27.02 24.62 -13.15
N ALA A 88 -27.56 23.40 -13.27
CA ALA A 88 -28.92 23.17 -13.74
C ALA A 88 -29.96 23.81 -12.81
N VAL A 89 -29.82 23.61 -11.50
CA VAL A 89 -30.69 24.22 -10.48
C VAL A 89 -30.63 25.74 -10.55
N ARG A 90 -29.43 26.32 -10.62
CA ARG A 90 -29.25 27.78 -10.76
C ARG A 90 -29.91 28.33 -12.02
N ARG A 91 -29.76 27.65 -13.16
CA ARG A 91 -30.39 28.04 -14.42
C ARG A 91 -31.92 27.98 -14.33
N ALA A 92 -32.48 26.92 -13.76
CA ALA A 92 -33.92 26.79 -13.57
C ALA A 92 -34.48 27.91 -12.67
N GLN A 93 -33.78 28.23 -11.58
CA GLN A 93 -34.19 29.30 -10.68
C GLN A 93 -34.08 30.69 -11.32
N LEU A 94 -33.01 30.94 -12.09
CA LEU A 94 -32.86 32.17 -12.86
C LEU A 94 -33.98 32.30 -13.90
N GLN A 95 -34.29 31.23 -14.64
CA GLN A 95 -35.36 31.25 -15.62
C GLN A 95 -36.71 31.55 -14.97
N LYS A 96 -37.00 30.96 -13.81
CA LYS A 96 -38.20 31.28 -13.04
C LYS A 96 -38.28 32.77 -12.68
N LEU A 97 -37.17 33.34 -12.18
CA LEU A 97 -37.09 34.75 -11.81
C LEU A 97 -37.31 35.68 -13.02
N LEU A 98 -36.64 35.38 -14.13
CA LEU A 98 -36.81 36.13 -15.37
C LEU A 98 -38.24 36.06 -15.91
N TYR A 99 -38.91 34.90 -15.84
CA TYR A 99 -40.31 34.80 -16.23
C TYR A 99 -41.23 35.64 -15.33
N THR A 100 -40.99 35.64 -14.02
CA THR A 100 -41.78 36.46 -13.10
C THR A 100 -41.58 37.94 -13.34
N GLU A 101 -40.33 38.38 -13.54
CA GLU A 101 -40.01 39.77 -13.85
C GLU A 101 -40.59 40.20 -15.20
N HIS A 102 -40.46 39.36 -16.23
CA HIS A 102 -41.03 39.63 -17.55
C HIS A 102 -42.55 39.82 -17.46
N ALA A 103 -43.25 38.95 -16.74
CA ALA A 103 -44.70 39.07 -16.56
C ALA A 103 -45.09 40.38 -15.85
N LEU A 104 -44.33 40.78 -14.82
CA LEU A 104 -44.54 42.06 -14.13
C LEU A 104 -44.33 43.24 -15.08
N TYR A 105 -43.22 43.27 -15.82
CA TYR A 105 -42.93 44.35 -16.76
C TYR A 105 -43.92 44.40 -17.93
N GLU A 106 -44.42 43.26 -18.39
CA GLU A 106 -45.45 43.20 -19.42
C GLU A 106 -46.76 43.82 -18.93
N MET A 107 -47.16 43.53 -17.69
CA MET A 107 -48.32 44.18 -17.06
C MET A 107 -48.13 45.70 -16.95
N GLU A 108 -46.96 46.17 -16.50
CA GLU A 108 -46.63 47.59 -16.39
C GLU A 108 -46.63 48.30 -17.75
N LEU A 109 -46.03 47.71 -18.78
CA LEU A 109 -46.01 48.26 -20.13
C LEU A 109 -47.41 48.35 -20.72
N ASN A 110 -48.21 47.30 -20.56
CA ASN A 110 -49.59 47.28 -21.03
C ASN A 110 -50.44 48.36 -20.35
N ALA A 111 -50.22 48.64 -19.06
CA ALA A 111 -50.87 49.74 -18.35
C ALA A 111 -50.53 51.12 -18.95
N HIS A 112 -49.34 51.26 -19.55
CA HIS A 112 -48.92 52.44 -20.30
C HIS A 112 -49.26 52.41 -21.80
N GLY A 113 -50.02 51.40 -22.27
CA GLY A 113 -50.35 51.21 -23.68
C GLY A 113 -49.15 50.83 -24.56
N LYS A 114 -48.06 50.33 -23.95
CA LYS A 114 -46.85 49.85 -24.63
C LYS A 114 -46.77 48.33 -24.53
N SER A 115 -45.94 47.71 -25.37
CA SER A 115 -45.68 46.26 -25.30
C SER A 115 -44.24 45.95 -25.67
N PHE A 116 -43.78 44.75 -25.32
CA PHE A 116 -42.47 44.27 -25.75
C PHE A 116 -42.43 44.03 -27.26
N PHE A 117 -41.29 44.37 -27.86
CA PHE A 117 -41.05 44.05 -29.26
C PHE A 117 -40.78 42.56 -29.41
N ILE A 118 -41.57 41.88 -30.24
CA ILE A 118 -41.39 40.46 -30.56
C ILE A 118 -41.01 40.35 -32.03
N GLN A 119 -39.75 40.02 -32.29
CA GLN A 119 -39.30 39.72 -33.65
C GLN A 119 -39.82 38.33 -34.04
N ARG A 120 -40.72 38.28 -35.02
CA ARG A 120 -41.17 37.03 -35.62
C ARG A 120 -40.13 36.62 -36.68
N THR A 121 -39.41 35.53 -36.43
CA THR A 121 -38.62 34.81 -37.46
C THR A 121 -39.46 33.78 -38.17
#